data_AF-A0AAU8PKY7-F1
#
_entry.id   AF-A0AAU8PKY7-F1
#
_cell.length_a   1.000
_cell.length_b   1.000
_cell.length_c   1.000
_cell.angle_alpha   90.00
_cell.angle_beta   90.00
_cell.angle_gamma   90.00
#
_symmetry.space_group_name_H-M   'P 1'
#
loop_
_entity.id
_entity.type
_entity.pdbx_description
1 polymer ?
#
loop_
_entity_poly.entity_id
_entity_poly.type
_entity_poly.pdbx_seq_one_letter_code
_entity_poly.pdbx_strand_id
1 'polypeptide(L)'
;MYITWFSGSRGKRRYAYFKHSYRENGKVRTATIFLGKTLAEAERRLEDEMVNGFGRGWVLTAEEKAKLLRQLRELAPPEALEPTPDWRKQAAIRAVRRLVERYQARPDIAEPLQKALEAIEAGGQVQSH
;
A
#
# COMPACT_ATOMS: atom_id res chain seq x y z
N MET A 1 -3.14 -15.79 -17.75
CA MET A 1 -2.91 -15.05 -16.49
C MET A 1 -3.19 -13.57 -16.69
N TYR A 2 -3.64 -12.83 -15.67
CA TYR A 2 -3.95 -11.41 -15.77
C TYR A 2 -3.91 -10.70 -14.41
N ILE A 3 -3.81 -9.36 -14.44
CA ILE A 3 -3.95 -8.48 -13.27
C ILE A 3 -5.38 -7.97 -13.14
N THR A 4 -5.85 -7.80 -11.91
CA THR A 4 -7.16 -7.23 -11.62
C THR A 4 -7.13 -6.38 -10.36
N TRP A 5 -7.96 -5.34 -10.35
CA TRP A 5 -8.20 -4.48 -9.19
C TRP A 5 -9.62 -4.69 -8.69
N PHE A 6 -9.77 -5.33 -7.52
CA PHE A 6 -11.10 -5.57 -6.92
C PHE A 6 -11.26 -4.80 -5.61
N SER A 7 -12.45 -4.23 -5.40
CA SER A 7 -12.88 -3.80 -4.08
C SER A 7 -13.05 -5.04 -3.19
N GLY A 8 -12.40 -5.05 -2.02
CA GLY A 8 -12.72 -6.06 -1.00
C GLY A 8 -14.21 -5.99 -0.63
N SER A 9 -14.78 -7.04 -0.05
CA SER A 9 -16.19 -7.16 0.35
C SER A 9 -16.72 -6.02 1.25
N ARG A 10 -15.83 -5.19 1.81
CA ARG A 10 -16.14 -3.99 2.61
C ARG A 10 -16.05 -2.65 1.84
N GLY A 11 -15.99 -2.70 0.51
CA GLY A 11 -16.54 -1.65 -0.37
C GLY A 11 -15.80 -0.32 -0.52
N LYS A 12 -14.58 -0.12 0.00
CA LYS A 12 -13.90 1.19 -0.12
C LYS A 12 -12.46 1.18 -0.62
N ARG A 13 -11.78 0.04 -0.61
CA ARG A 13 -10.39 -0.07 -1.09
C ARG A 13 -10.30 -1.12 -2.18
N ARG A 14 -9.80 -0.71 -3.34
CA ARG A 14 -9.44 -1.59 -4.45
C ARG A 14 -8.04 -2.15 -4.18
N TYR A 15 -7.86 -3.44 -4.43
CA TYR A 15 -6.64 -4.18 -4.19
C TYR A 15 -6.20 -4.82 -5.49
N ALA A 16 -4.89 -4.81 -5.74
CA ALA A 16 -4.30 -5.49 -6.88
C ALA A 16 -4.16 -6.99 -6.60
N TYR A 17 -4.58 -7.80 -7.56
CA TYR A 17 -4.41 -9.25 -7.55
C TYR A 17 -3.86 -9.75 -8.87
N PHE A 18 -2.99 -10.75 -8.78
CA PHE A 18 -2.64 -11.61 -9.90
C PHE A 18 -3.58 -12.81 -9.93
N LYS A 19 -4.10 -13.16 -11.12
CA LYS A 19 -4.94 -14.34 -11.34
C LYS A 19 -4.37 -15.23 -12.44
N HIS A 20 -4.29 -16.52 -12.14
CA HIS A 20 -3.89 -17.54 -13.11
C HIS A 20 -4.72 -18.81 -12.96
N SER A 21 -5.40 -19.19 -14.04
CA SER A 21 -6.04 -20.50 -14.15
C SER A 21 -5.08 -21.53 -14.75
N TYR A 22 -5.01 -22.71 -14.14
CA TYR A 22 -4.15 -23.83 -14.55
C TYR A 22 -4.90 -25.15 -14.35
N ARG A 23 -4.43 -26.23 -14.99
CA ARG A 23 -4.97 -27.58 -14.78
C ARG A 23 -4.10 -28.34 -13.78
N GLU A 24 -4.75 -29.00 -12.84
CA GLU A 24 -4.13 -29.86 -11.84
C GLU A 24 -5.05 -31.05 -11.60
N ASN A 25 -4.52 -32.28 -11.75
CA ASN A 25 -5.28 -33.53 -11.60
C ASN A 25 -6.60 -33.55 -12.39
N GLY A 26 -6.57 -33.09 -13.65
CA GLY A 26 -7.74 -33.05 -14.53
C GLY A 26 -8.76 -31.95 -14.22
N LYS A 27 -8.56 -31.14 -13.18
CA LYS A 27 -9.46 -30.05 -12.80
C LYS A 27 -8.84 -28.69 -13.11
N VAL A 28 -9.66 -27.74 -13.54
CA VAL A 28 -9.23 -26.33 -13.66
C VAL A 28 -9.23 -25.70 -12.27
N ARG A 29 -8.08 -25.17 -11.87
CA ARG A 29 -7.89 -24.41 -10.64
C ARG A 29 -7.53 -22.97 -10.99
N THR A 30 -7.77 -22.05 -10.05
CA THR A 30 -7.37 -20.65 -10.18
C THR A 30 -6.58 -20.22 -8.96
N ALA A 31 -5.35 -19.76 -9.17
CA ALA A 31 -4.59 -19.04 -8.15
C ALA A 31 -4.98 -17.56 -8.17
N THR A 32 -5.18 -17.01 -6.98
CA THR A 32 -5.37 -15.57 -6.76
C THR A 32 -4.35 -15.13 -5.74
N ILE A 33 -3.47 -14.20 -6.12
CA ILE A 33 -2.35 -13.74 -5.29
C ILE A 33 -2.52 -12.25 -5.06
N PHE A 34 -2.56 -11.85 -3.79
CA PHE A 34 -2.62 -10.45 -3.40
C PHE A 34 -1.28 -9.77 -3.68
N LEU A 35 -1.32 -8.63 -4.38
CA LEU A 35 -0.13 -7.88 -4.75
C LEU A 35 0.05 -6.63 -3.89
N GLY A 36 -1.02 -5.89 -3.61
CA GLY A 36 -0.90 -4.66 -2.84
C GLY A 36 -2.16 -3.80 -2.80
N LYS A 37 -2.09 -2.73 -2.01
CA LYS A 37 -3.15 -1.71 -1.91
C LYS A 37 -2.84 -0.49 -2.77
N THR A 38 -1.56 -0.22 -2.98
CA THR A 38 -1.06 0.83 -3.86
C THR A 38 -0.41 0.22 -5.09
N LEU A 39 -0.24 1.03 -6.14
CA LEU A 39 0.49 0.63 -7.33
C LEU A 39 1.94 0.24 -6.99
N ALA A 40 2.63 1.05 -6.18
CA ALA A 40 4.02 0.80 -5.80
C ALA A 40 4.20 -0.51 -5.01
N GLU A 41 3.30 -0.80 -4.05
CA GLU A 41 3.30 -2.08 -3.32
C GLU A 41 3.09 -3.25 -4.29
N ALA A 42 2.12 -3.10 -5.20
CA ALA A 42 1.74 -4.14 -6.14
C ALA A 42 2.83 -4.42 -7.18
N GLU A 43 3.53 -3.40 -7.68
CA GLU A 43 4.64 -3.54 -8.61
C GLU A 43 5.78 -4.32 -7.97
N ARG A 44 6.24 -3.87 -6.79
CA ARG A 44 7.33 -4.54 -6.06
C ARG A 44 6.99 -6.01 -5.80
N ARG A 45 5.78 -6.26 -5.31
CA ARG A 45 5.34 -7.63 -5.02
C ARG A 45 5.21 -8.48 -6.28
N LEU A 46 4.72 -7.91 -7.38
CA LEU A 46 4.59 -8.61 -8.65
C LEU A 46 5.96 -9.01 -9.19
N GLU A 47 6.95 -8.11 -9.15
CA GLU A 47 8.34 -8.40 -9.53
C GLU A 47 8.94 -9.53 -8.67
N ASP A 48 8.77 -9.47 -7.35
CA ASP A 48 9.20 -10.53 -6.43
C ASP A 48 8.57 -11.88 -6.82
N GLU A 49 7.28 -11.91 -7.09
CA GLU A 49 6.58 -13.14 -7.45
C GLU A 49 6.96 -13.68 -8.84
N MET A 50 7.29 -12.79 -9.79
CA MET A 50 7.80 -13.18 -11.12
C MET A 50 9.17 -13.84 -11.05
N VAL A 51 9.99 -13.50 -10.05
CA VAL A 51 11.28 -14.14 -9.79
C VAL A 51 11.07 -15.49 -9.08
N ASN A 52 10.17 -15.53 -8.10
CA ASN A 52 9.90 -16.72 -7.28
C ASN A 52 8.90 -17.72 -7.92
N GLY A 53 8.43 -17.44 -9.14
CA GLY A 53 7.48 -18.28 -9.86
C GLY A 53 6.15 -18.47 -9.12
N PHE A 54 5.71 -17.46 -8.37
CA PHE A 54 4.46 -17.46 -7.62
C PHE A 54 4.32 -18.62 -6.61
N GLY A 55 5.45 -19.12 -6.10
CA GLY A 55 5.50 -20.30 -5.21
C GLY A 55 5.07 -21.61 -5.89
N ARG A 56 4.93 -21.61 -7.22
CA ARG A 56 4.46 -22.76 -8.02
C ARG A 56 5.38 -23.12 -9.18
N GLY A 57 6.56 -22.49 -9.25
CA GLY A 57 7.54 -22.73 -10.31
C GLY A 57 7.11 -22.22 -11.68
N TRP A 58 6.18 -21.26 -11.74
CA TRP A 58 5.75 -20.67 -13.01
C TRP A 58 6.83 -19.77 -13.59
N VAL A 59 7.44 -20.22 -14.67
CA VAL A 59 8.44 -19.45 -15.41
C VAL A 59 7.71 -18.59 -16.44
N LEU A 60 7.80 -17.28 -16.29
CA LEU A 60 7.21 -16.32 -17.23
C LEU A 60 8.24 -15.83 -18.25
N THR A 61 7.81 -15.68 -19.49
CA THR A 61 8.63 -15.03 -20.52
C THR A 61 8.78 -13.52 -20.24
N ALA A 62 9.77 -12.87 -20.85
CA ALA A 62 9.96 -11.43 -20.73
C ALA A 62 8.72 -10.64 -21.20
N GLU A 63 8.06 -11.12 -22.26
CA GLU A 63 6.84 -10.51 -22.80
C GLU A 63 5.66 -10.64 -21.83
N GLU A 64 5.49 -11.81 -21.20
CA GLU A 64 4.45 -12.03 -20.19
C GLU A 64 4.66 -11.13 -18.96
N LYS A 65 5.91 -11.00 -18.51
CA LYS A 65 6.26 -10.10 -17.40
C LYS A 65 5.92 -8.65 -17.73
N ALA A 66 6.35 -8.18 -18.90
CA ALA A 66 6.06 -6.82 -19.37
C ALA A 66 4.55 -6.57 -19.52
N LYS A 67 3.81 -7.55 -20.05
CA LYS A 67 2.35 -7.48 -20.17
C LYS A 67 1.68 -7.35 -18.81
N LEU A 68 2.10 -8.11 -17.81
CA LEU A 68 1.50 -8.05 -16.47
C LEU A 68 1.80 -6.71 -15.78
N LEU A 69 3.02 -6.19 -15.87
CA LEU A 69 3.36 -4.85 -15.35
C LEU A 69 2.55 -3.75 -16.05
N ARG A 70 2.39 -3.84 -17.37
CA ARG A 70 1.56 -2.91 -18.13
C ARG A 70 0.10 -2.95 -17.67
N GLN A 71 -0.48 -4.15 -17.57
CA GLN A 71 -1.85 -4.33 -17.07
C GLN A 71 -2.03 -3.78 -15.65
N LEU A 72 -1.04 -3.97 -14.77
CA LEU A 72 -1.09 -3.46 -13.41
C LEU A 72 -1.22 -1.93 -13.40
N ARG A 73 -0.42 -1.24 -14.22
CA ARG A 73 -0.42 0.23 -14.36
C ARG A 73 -1.68 0.74 -15.04
N GLU A 74 -2.09 0.14 -16.16
CA GLU A 74 -3.27 0.56 -16.94
C GLU A 74 -4.58 0.42 -16.15
N LEU A 75 -4.68 -0.61 -15.31
CA LEU A 75 -5.89 -0.89 -14.54
C LEU A 75 -5.87 -0.25 -13.14
N ALA A 76 -4.78 0.42 -12.77
CA ALA A 76 -4.65 1.04 -11.45
C ALA A 76 -5.71 2.14 -11.27
N PRO A 77 -6.56 2.05 -10.23
CA PRO A 77 -7.50 3.11 -9.94
C PRO A 77 -6.77 4.32 -9.33
N PRO A 78 -7.31 5.55 -9.45
CA PRO A 78 -6.64 6.75 -8.96
C PRO A 78 -6.19 6.68 -7.50
N GLU A 79 -6.99 6.05 -6.63
CA GLU A 79 -6.71 5.92 -5.20
C GLU A 79 -5.53 4.99 -4.90
N ALA A 80 -5.12 4.16 -5.86
CA ALA A 80 -3.95 3.30 -5.72
C ALA A 80 -2.64 4.02 -6.05
N LEU A 81 -2.71 5.17 -6.72
CA LEU A 81 -1.55 6.02 -7.00
C LEU A 81 -1.16 6.85 -5.78
N GLU A 82 -2.10 7.08 -4.87
CA GLU A 82 -1.81 7.74 -3.60
C GLU A 82 -1.05 6.80 -2.66
N PRO A 83 -0.01 7.29 -1.97
CA PRO A 83 0.64 6.50 -0.93
C PRO A 83 -0.39 6.12 0.13
N THR A 84 -0.34 4.86 0.61
CA THR A 84 -1.14 4.42 1.74
C THR A 84 -0.94 5.43 2.88
N PRO A 85 -1.99 6.14 3.36
CA PRO A 85 -1.84 7.05 4.47
C PRO A 85 -1.24 6.29 5.64
N ASP A 86 -0.10 6.75 6.16
CA ASP A 86 0.51 6.15 7.34
C ASP A 86 -0.42 6.40 8.51
N TRP A 87 -1.30 5.43 8.77
CA TRP A 87 -2.32 5.53 9.81
C TRP A 87 -1.68 5.68 11.19
N ARG A 88 -0.43 5.24 11.38
CA ARG A 88 0.33 5.46 12.62
C ARG A 88 0.73 6.91 12.73
N LYS A 89 1.28 7.50 11.66
CA LYS A 89 1.56 8.95 11.59
C LYS A 89 0.28 9.76 11.83
N GLN A 90 -0.82 9.40 11.17
CA GLN A 90 -2.13 10.06 11.34
C GLN A 90 -2.74 9.87 12.73
N ALA A 91 -2.50 8.74 13.39
CA ALA A 91 -2.93 8.51 14.77
C ALA A 91 -2.09 9.34 15.75
N ALA A 92 -0.76 9.41 15.54
CA ALA A 92 0.15 10.22 16.33
C ALA A 92 -0.19 11.72 16.23
N ILE A 93 -0.38 12.23 15.00
CA ILE A 93 -0.83 13.61 14.75
C ILE A 93 -2.12 13.91 15.53
N ARG A 94 -3.13 13.04 15.43
CA ARG A 94 -4.40 13.23 16.15
C ARG A 94 -4.23 13.18 17.68
N ALA A 95 -3.37 12.30 18.18
CA ALA A 95 -3.09 12.21 19.61
C ALA A 95 -2.41 13.47 20.14
N VAL A 96 -1.38 13.97 19.43
CA VAL A 96 -0.65 15.19 19.83
C VAL A 96 -1.56 16.42 19.73
N ARG A 97 -2.36 16.57 18.68
CA ARG A 97 -3.35 17.67 18.57
C ARG A 97 -4.30 17.71 19.77
N ARG A 98 -4.84 16.57 20.19
CA ARG A 98 -5.70 16.49 21.39
C ARG A 98 -4.97 16.91 22.67
N LEU A 99 -3.68 16.64 22.77
CA LEU A 99 -2.88 17.08 23.92
C LEU A 99 -2.64 18.58 23.89
N VAL A 100 -2.34 19.17 22.73
CA VAL A 100 -2.22 20.63 22.56
C VAL A 100 -3.51 21.33 22.97
N GLU A 101 -4.66 20.87 22.45
CA GLU A 101 -5.98 21.40 22.81
C GLU A 101 -6.25 21.26 24.32
N ARG A 102 -5.94 20.10 24.91
CA ARG A 102 -6.14 19.83 26.34
C ARG A 102 -5.32 20.74 27.24
N TYR A 103 -4.09 21.06 26.83
CA TYR A 103 -3.16 21.88 27.62
C TYR A 103 -3.06 23.32 27.12
N GLN A 104 -3.99 23.81 26.31
CA GLN A 104 -3.94 25.17 25.74
C GLN A 104 -3.77 26.28 26.80
N ALA A 105 -4.29 26.06 28.01
CA ALA A 105 -4.19 26.99 29.15
C ALA A 105 -2.84 26.92 29.88
N ARG A 106 -1.93 26.04 29.45
CA ARG A 106 -0.60 25.79 30.01
C ARG A 106 0.45 25.90 28.91
N PRO A 107 0.93 27.12 28.60
CA PRO A 107 1.91 27.35 27.54
C PRO A 107 3.19 26.54 27.72
N ASP A 108 3.60 26.29 28.97
CA ASP A 108 4.75 25.45 29.35
C ASP A 108 4.67 24.02 28.82
N ILE A 109 3.46 23.53 28.54
CA ILE A 109 3.19 22.18 27.99
C ILE A 109 2.73 22.25 26.54
N ALA A 110 1.88 23.23 26.18
CA ALA A 110 1.30 23.33 24.85
C ALA A 110 2.33 23.68 23.76
N GLU A 111 3.30 24.56 24.05
CA GLU A 111 4.30 24.98 23.05
C GLU A 111 5.24 23.85 22.62
N PRO A 112 5.82 23.04 23.52
CA PRO A 112 6.60 21.86 23.11
C PRO A 112 5.79 20.86 22.30
N LEU A 113 4.51 20.64 22.66
CA LEU A 113 3.63 19.72 21.94
C LEU A 113 3.26 20.24 20.54
N GLN A 114 3.07 21.56 20.38
CA GLN A 114 2.84 22.21 19.10
C GLN A 114 4.07 22.07 18.19
N LYS A 115 5.28 22.30 18.71
CA LYS A 115 6.53 22.06 17.96
C LYS A 115 6.71 20.60 17.56
N ALA A 116 6.36 19.66 18.46
CA ALA A 116 6.40 18.23 18.15
C ALA A 116 5.39 17.86 17.06
N LEU A 117 4.19 18.45 17.07
CA LEU A 117 3.18 18.27 16.03
C LEU A 117 3.68 18.76 14.67
N GLU A 118 4.24 19.96 14.61
CA GLU A 118 4.81 20.55 13.40
C GLU A 118 5.96 19.69 12.85
N ALA A 119 6.83 19.18 13.72
CA ALA A 119 7.91 18.29 13.33
C ALA A 119 7.38 16.96 12.76
N ILE A 120 6.36 16.36 13.37
CA ILE A 120 5.73 15.12 12.86
C ILE A 120 5.09 15.38 11.50
N GLU A 121 4.36 16.49 11.34
CA GLU A 121 3.72 16.87 10.09
C GLU A 121 4.75 17.11 8.97
N ALA A 122 5.85 17.82 9.29
CA ALA A 122 7.00 18.07 8.41
C ALA A 122 7.86 16.82 8.09
N GLY A 123 7.54 15.65 8.68
CA GLY A 123 8.25 14.40 8.37
C GLY A 123 9.49 14.14 9.24
N GLY A 124 9.59 14.76 10.42
CA GLY A 124 10.57 14.45 11.44
C GLY A 124 11.84 15.31 11.44
N GLN A 125 11.85 16.46 10.75
CA GLN A 125 12.94 17.43 10.90
C GLN A 125 12.68 18.33 12.10
N VAL A 126 13.05 17.85 13.30
CA VAL A 126 13.31 18.76 14.41
C VAL A 126 14.71 19.33 14.19
N GLN A 127 14.80 20.56 13.67
CA GLN A 127 16.04 21.32 13.80
C GLN A 127 16.31 21.49 15.30
N SER A 128 17.30 20.74 15.77
CA SER A 128 17.85 20.87 17.12
C SER A 128 18.79 22.07 17.05
N HIS A 129 18.37 23.19 17.64
CA HIS A 129 19.21 24.35 17.89
C HIS A 129 19.76 24.29 19.32
#